data_AF-A0A1V5GH11-F1
#
_entry.id   AF-A0A1V5GH11-F1
#
_cell.length_a   1.000
_cell.length_b   1.000
_cell.length_c   1.000
_cell.angle_alpha   90.00
_cell.angle_beta   90.00
_cell.angle_gamma   90.00
#
_symmetry.space_group_name_H-M   'P 1'
#
loop_
_entity.id
_entity.type
_entity.pdbx_description
1 polymer ?
#
loop_
_entity_poly.entity_id
_entity_poly.type
_entity_poly.pdbx_seq_one_letter_code
_entity_poly.pdbx_strand_id
1 'polypeptide(L)' 'MKKSTKVLFNAYKVIFVLTAIAMVVTYVRGLISPTATNAVISGNDWFTLGYMSVVYMLISEKEKNAKLLNDENN' A
#
# COMPACT_ATOMS: atom_id res chain seq x y z
N MET A 1 20.26 1.55 -6.71
CA MET A 1 19.59 1.29 -5.41
C MET A 1 20.12 -0.02 -4.80
N LYS A 2 20.35 -0.10 -3.49
CA LYS A 2 20.87 -1.32 -2.84
C LYS A 2 19.83 -2.46 -2.91
N LYS A 3 20.30 -3.71 -3.05
CA LYS A 3 19.45 -4.91 -3.18
C LYS A 3 18.48 -5.07 -1.99
N SER A 4 18.94 -4.80 -0.76
CA SER A 4 18.10 -4.89 0.45
C SER A 4 16.95 -3.88 0.44
N THR A 5 17.20 -2.65 -0.01
CA THR A 5 16.18 -1.60 -0.10
C THR A 5 15.09 -1.96 -1.11
N LYS A 6 15.45 -2.58 -2.24
CA LYS A 6 14.50 -3.04 -3.25
C LYS A 6 13.57 -4.14 -2.73
N VAL A 7 14.10 -5.07 -1.93
CA VAL A 7 13.29 -6.12 -1.29
C VAL A 7 12.32 -5.51 -0.29
N LEU A 8 12.77 -4.57 0.54
CA LEU A 8 11.93 -3.88 1.52
C LEU A 8 10.79 -3.10 0.85
N PHE A 9 11.09 -2.38 -0.24
CA PHE A 9 10.10 -1.64 -1.02
C PHE A 9 9.08 -2.57 -1.67
N ASN A 10 9.52 -3.71 -2.20
CA ASN A 10 8.60 -4.69 -2.77
C ASN A 10 7.68 -5.30 -1.70
N ALA A 11 8.24 -5.66 -0.54
CA ALA A 11 7.44 -6.16 0.58
C ALA A 11 6.39 -5.13 1.02
N TYR A 12 6.76 -3.85 1.09
CA TYR A 12 5.84 -2.77 1.39
C TYR A 12 4.67 -2.69 0.39
N LYS A 13 4.96 -2.77 -0.92
CA LYS A 13 3.93 -2.75 -1.97
C LYS A 13 2.94 -3.90 -1.83
N VAL A 14 3.42 -5.11 -1.52
CA VAL A 14 2.57 -6.29 -1.31
C VAL A 14 1.66 -6.09 -0.10
N ILE A 15 2.21 -5.62 1.02
CA ILE A 15 1.44 -5.36 2.24
C ILE A 15 0.36 -4.30 1.97
N PHE A 16 0.70 -3.21 1.28
CA PHE A 16 -0.25 -2.18 0.89
C PHE A 16 -1.44 -2.74 0.09
N VAL A 17 -1.18 -3.59 -0.91
CA VAL A 17 -2.24 -4.20 -1.73
C VAL A 17 -3.13 -5.12 -0.88
N LEU A 18 -2.54 -5.94 -0.01
CA LEU A 18 -3.31 -6.82 0.90
C LEU A 18 -4.17 -6.01 1.87
N THR A 19 -3.64 -4.93 2.44
CA THR A 19 -4.39 -4.03 3.33
C THR A 19 -5.54 -3.35 2.59
N ALA A 20 -5.33 -2.88 1.36
CA ALA A 20 -6.38 -2.28 0.54
C ALA A 20 -7.50 -3.29 0.21
N ILE A 21 -7.17 -4.52 -0.16
CA ILE A 21 -8.15 -5.58 -0.44
C ILE A 21 -8.93 -5.93 0.83
N ALA A 22 -8.25 -6.12 1.96
CA ALA A 22 -8.90 -6.42 3.23
C ALA A 22 -9.89 -5.32 3.63
N MET A 23 -9.51 -4.05 3.44
CA MET A 23 -10.42 -2.93 3.64
C MET A 23 -11.66 -3.00 2.74
N VAL A 24 -11.49 -3.20 1.44
CA VAL A 24 -12.63 -3.28 0.51
C VAL A 24 -13.56 -4.42 0.87
N VAL A 25 -13.01 -5.60 1.18
CA VAL A 25 -13.80 -6.77 1.60
C VAL A 25 -14.58 -6.49 2.88
N THR A 26 -13.94 -5.89 3.88
CA THR A 26 -14.58 -5.53 5.14
C THR A 26 -15.67 -4.48 4.93
N TYR A 27 -15.43 -3.47 4.10
CA TYR A 27 -16.41 -2.45 3.76
C TYR A 27 -17.66 -3.05 3.10
N VAL A 28 -17.46 -3.89 2.07
CA VAL A 28 -18.55 -4.56 1.35
C VAL A 28 -19.32 -5.51 2.27
N ARG A 29 -18.62 -6.26 3.13
CA ARG A 29 -19.27 -7.13 4.13
C ARG A 29 -20.13 -6.34 5.12
N GLY A 30 -19.65 -5.17 5.57
CA GLY A 30 -20.41 -4.28 6.43
C GLY A 30 -21.70 -3.74 5.78
N LEU A 31 -21.71 -3.56 4.46
CA LEU A 31 -22.91 -3.15 3.71
C LEU A 31 -23.92 -4.28 3.52
N ILE A 32 -23.46 -5.53 3.36
CA ILE A 32 -24.34 -6.69 3.07
C ILE A 32 -24.87 -7.34 4.34
N SER A 33 -24.10 -7.35 5.43
CA SER A 33 -24.48 -7.97 6.69
C SER A 33 -24.20 -7.03 7.87
N PRO A 34 -25.21 -6.25 8.32
CA PRO A 34 -25.07 -5.29 9.42
C PRO A 34 -24.70 -5.93 10.78
N THR A 35 -24.83 -7.25 10.91
CA THR A 35 -24.49 -8.04 12.10
C THR A 35 -23.03 -8.48 12.15
N ALA A 36 -22.19 -8.11 11.18
CA ALA A 36 -20.74 -8.27 11.24
C ALA A 36 -20.09 -7.21 12.16
N THR A 37 -20.55 -7.13 13.40
CA THR A 37 -20.27 -6.07 14.39
C THR A 37 -18.79 -5.96 14.82
N ASN A 38 -17.92 -6.87 14.39
CA ASN A 38 -16.51 -6.90 14.82
C ASN A 38 -15.53 -6.25 13.84
N ALA A 39 -15.96 -5.85 12.64
CA ALA A 39 -15.09 -5.29 11.62
C ALA A 39 -15.69 -4.03 11.00
N VAL A 40 -15.88 -2.99 11.83
CA VAL A 40 -16.26 -1.66 11.34
C VAL A 40 -14.99 -0.92 10.96
N ILE A 41 -14.90 -0.49 9.70
CA ILE A 41 -13.81 0.38 9.27
C ILE A 41 -14.02 1.76 9.88
N SER A 42 -13.07 2.19 10.69
CA SER A 42 -13.06 3.50 11.32
C SER A 42 -12.39 4.55 10.43
N GLY A 43 -12.58 5.84 10.76
CA GLY A 43 -11.86 6.93 10.08
C GLY A 43 -10.33 6.81 10.20
N ASN A 44 -9.83 6.19 11.27
CA ASN A 44 -8.39 5.97 11.46
C ASN A 44 -7.82 4.96 10.46
N ASP A 45 -8.61 3.95 10.10
CA ASP A 45 -8.19 2.96 9.10
C ASP A 45 -8.04 3.62 7.73
N TRP A 46 -9.00 4.48 7.35
CA TRP A 46 -8.95 5.23 6.08
C TRP A 46 -7.77 6.20 6.04
N PHE A 47 -7.49 6.87 7.15
CA PHE A 47 -6.32 7.73 7.29
C PHE A 47 -5.01 6.93 7.14
N THR A 48 -4.93 5.75 7.75
CA THR A 48 -3.78 4.85 7.65
C THR A 48 -3.55 4.39 6.21
N LEU A 49 -4.62 4.01 5.49
CA LEU A 49 -4.52 3.66 4.07
C LEU A 49 -4.04 4.85 3.22
N GLY A 50 -4.52 6.06 3.52
CA GLY A 50 -4.07 7.30 2.89
C GLY A 50 -2.60 7.60 3.15
N TYR A 51 -2.11 7.39 4.37
CA TYR A 51 -0.69 7.51 4.66
C TYR A 51 0.14 6.46 3.90
N MET A 52 -0.36 5.22 3.82
CA MET A 52 0.34 4.17 3.09
C MET A 52 0.41 4.44 1.58
N SER A 53 -0.61 5.07 0.99
CA SER A 53 -0.60 5.42 -0.42
C SER A 53 0.44 6.50 -0.75
N VAL A 54 0.64 7.48 0.14
CA VAL A 54 1.71 8.49 0.01
C VAL A 54 3.08 7.82 0.05
N VAL A 55 3.31 6.91 0.99
CA VAL A 55 4.59 6.18 1.08
C VAL A 55 4.81 5.30 -0.16
N TYR A 56 3.76 4.64 -0.67
CA TYR A 56 3.82 3.89 -1.92
C TYR A 56 4.22 4.76 -3.11
N MET A 57 3.68 5.98 -3.21
CA MET A 57 4.02 6.95 -4.24
C MET A 57 5.49 7.34 -4.16
N LEU A 58 5.98 7.70 -2.97
CA LEU A 58 7.38 8.06 -2.74
C LEU A 58 8.36 6.93 -3.07
N ILE A 59 8.00 5.69 -2.73
CA ILE A 59 8.78 4.49 -3.10
C ILE A 59 8.82 4.35 -4.63
N SER A 60 7.68 4.51 -5.29
CA SER A 60 7.58 4.36 -6.75
C SER A 60 8.36 5.43 -7.51
N GLU A 61 8.38 6.67 -7.01
CA GLU A 61 9.24 7.74 -7.54
C GLU A 61 10.73 7.42 -7.36
N LYS A 62 11.14 6.96 -6.16
CA LYS A 62 12.53 6.54 -5.92
C LYS A 62 12.96 5.40 -6.83
N GLU A 63 12.08 4.44 -7.11
CA GLU A 63 12.35 3.36 -8.06
C GLU A 63 12.44 3.87 -9.51
N LYS A 64 11.58 4.80 -9.92
CA LYS A 64 11.63 5.42 -11.25
C LYS A 64 12.95 6.16 -11.45
N ASN A 65 13.33 7.01 -10.50
CA ASN A 65 14.57 7.78 -10.57
C ASN A 65 15.81 6.88 -10.55
N ALA A 66 15.79 5.78 -9.80
CA ALA A 66 16.89 4.81 -9.80
C ALA A 66 17.01 4.00 -11.10
N LYS A 67 15.92 3.83 -11.86
CA LYS A 67 15.95 3.22 -13.20
C LYS A 67 16.53 4.20 -14.22
N LEU A 68 16.04 5.45 -14.24
CA LEU A 68 16.55 6.50 -15.14
C LEU A 68 18.07 6.70 -15.00
N LEU A 69 18.58 6.77 -13.76
CA LEU A 69 20.02 6.88 -13.51
C LEU A 69 20.84 5.66 -13.96
N ASN A 70 20.25 4.46 -14.03
CA ASN A 70 20.95 3.28 -14.56
C ASN A 70 20.93 3.24 -16.09
N ASP A 71 19.87 3.74 -16.72
CA ASP A 71 19.74 3.81 -18.19
C ASP A 71 20.65 4.90 -18.79
N GLU A 72 20.90 6.01 -18.07
CA GLU A 72 21.86 7.05 -18.51
C GLU A 72 23.34 6.64 -18.39
N ASN A 73 23.66 5.62 -17.58
CA ASN A 73 25.03 5.16 -17.35
C ASN A 73 25.42 3.91 -18.18
N ASN A 74 24.57 3.49 -19.12
CA ASN A 74 24.73 2.32 -19.99
C ASN A 74 24.77 2.74 -21.46
#